data_AF-A0A6S5RU08-F1
#
_entry.id   AF-A0A6S5RU08-F1
#
_cell.length_a   1.000
_cell.length_b   1.000
_cell.length_c   1.000
_cell.angle_alpha   90.00
_cell.angle_beta   90.00
_cell.angle_gamma   90.00
#
_symmetry.space_group_name_H-M   'P 1'
#
loop_
_entity.id
_entity.type
_entity.pdbx_description
1 polymer ?
#
loop_
_entity_poly.entity_id
_entity_poly.type
_entity_poly.pdbx_seq_one_letter_code
_entity_poly.pdbx_strand_id
1 'polypeptide(L)'
;MHIKTLKKIEDEIKNLPEVKELKTSEPNKKTLIHRDKLRQQRFLDGKQDRLSTTRIFLEHDEYIFTVELNKKIYSSKFATLKNKLDNIISQHENAFNARHDKLTEIYNRNGFEAEINKLRAERHITLCIADIDNFKQINDSYSHDFGDKVLQEFANNLKRICQSITGKKIIFSRYGGEEFVIAIISETPDTETPEVIRKETRGTLEHVEFKASLGFSSTELQQKPSKETIGLLYKQADAALYKSKREGKDRSTNFKDIRHYLGKIIEIDERYKVITIDIGKNTGTQLTDNFYIFPAKYSGREKFIIDDGRSKKPIGTYPKIKIGRIKPFEVQEEISFCQLISGDYKKIEIGARLELCSEDEEFNDTFNELTQDE
;
A
#
# COMPACT_ATOMS: atom_id res chain seq x y z
N MET A 1 12.23 9.24 17.63
CA MET A 1 11.58 10.54 17.27
C MET A 1 11.90 10.98 15.83
N HIS A 2 10.88 11.32 15.01
CA HIS A 2 11.04 11.78 13.60
C HIS A 2 11.65 13.20 13.48
N ILE A 3 12.49 13.43 12.46
CA ILE A 3 13.27 14.69 12.28
C ILE A 3 12.41 15.96 12.25
N LYS A 4 11.24 15.94 11.58
CA LYS A 4 10.37 17.14 11.55
C LYS A 4 9.73 17.43 12.92
N THR A 5 9.47 16.39 13.70
CA THR A 5 8.92 16.51 15.06
C THR A 5 10.00 17.07 15.98
N LEU A 6 11.23 16.58 15.86
CA LEU A 6 12.39 17.11 16.57
C LEU A 6 12.56 18.61 16.32
N LYS A 7 12.52 19.06 15.06
CA LYS A 7 12.62 20.50 14.74
C LYS A 7 11.52 21.34 15.38
N LYS A 8 10.27 20.88 15.36
CA LYS A 8 9.14 21.58 16.01
C LYS A 8 9.33 21.69 17.52
N ILE A 9 9.78 20.61 18.16
CA ILE A 9 10.12 20.60 19.59
C ILE A 9 11.24 21.61 19.87
N GLU A 10 12.30 21.60 19.08
CA GLU A 10 13.41 22.53 19.23
C GLU A 10 12.98 23.99 19.09
N ASP A 11 12.15 24.29 18.08
CA ASP A 11 11.65 25.64 17.82
C ASP A 11 10.75 26.13 18.95
N GLU A 12 9.84 25.29 19.47
CA GLU A 12 8.98 25.67 20.58
C GLU A 12 9.78 25.87 21.88
N ILE A 13 10.73 24.99 22.18
CA ILE A 13 11.59 25.12 23.36
C ILE A 13 12.45 26.40 23.27
N LYS A 14 13.05 26.69 22.11
CA LYS A 14 13.86 27.90 21.90
C LYS A 14 13.06 29.20 22.08
N ASN A 15 11.76 29.17 21.80
CA ASN A 15 10.87 30.34 21.94
C ASN A 15 10.38 30.57 23.38
N LEU A 16 10.73 29.72 24.35
CA LEU A 16 10.37 29.92 25.75
C LEU A 16 11.19 31.07 26.38
N PRO A 17 10.57 31.96 27.16
CA PRO A 17 11.26 33.13 27.73
C PRO A 17 12.33 32.76 28.77
N GLU A 18 12.28 31.56 29.33
CA GLU A 18 13.31 31.05 30.25
C GLU A 18 14.57 30.54 29.54
N VAL A 19 14.47 30.25 28.24
CA VAL A 19 15.51 29.56 27.47
C VAL A 19 16.46 30.57 26.83
N LYS A 20 17.75 30.30 26.99
CA LYS A 20 18.87 31.05 26.38
C LYS A 20 19.39 30.34 25.14
N GLU A 21 19.59 29.03 25.25
CA GLU A 21 20.14 28.19 24.20
C GLU A 21 19.60 26.77 24.36
N LEU A 22 19.45 26.06 23.25
CA LEU A 22 19.10 24.64 23.22
C LEU A 22 20.13 23.87 22.41
N LYS A 23 20.62 22.75 22.97
CA LYS A 23 21.47 21.78 22.27
C LYS A 23 20.83 20.40 22.30
N THR A 24 20.80 19.73 21.16
CA THR A 24 20.28 18.37 21.02
C THR A 24 21.43 17.44 20.65
N SER A 25 21.52 16.29 21.31
CA SER A 25 22.58 15.29 21.07
C SER A 25 22.06 13.87 21.25
N GLU A 26 22.59 12.92 20.48
CA GLU A 26 22.35 11.49 20.69
C GLU A 26 23.10 10.97 21.93
N PRO A 27 22.54 10.00 22.69
CA PRO A 27 23.12 9.48 23.92
C PRO A 27 24.46 8.76 23.71
N ASN A 28 24.77 8.31 22.48
CA ASN A 28 25.96 7.49 22.18
C ASN A 28 27.27 8.26 21.98
N LYS A 29 27.29 9.58 22.16
CA LYS A 29 28.55 10.29 22.41
C LYS A 29 28.76 10.34 23.92
N LYS A 30 29.81 9.65 24.41
CA LYS A 30 30.36 9.76 25.78
C LYS A 30 30.67 11.22 26.15
N THR A 31 29.64 12.02 26.38
CA THR A 31 29.75 13.45 26.58
C THR A 31 29.40 13.75 28.03
N LEU A 32 30.42 13.59 28.88
CA LEU A 32 30.90 14.51 29.91
C LEU A 32 29.95 15.52 30.61
N ILE A 33 28.65 15.27 30.77
CA ILE A 33 27.76 16.14 31.55
C ILE A 33 27.18 15.36 32.73
N HIS A 34 28.07 14.82 33.57
CA HIS A 34 27.68 13.82 34.56
C HIS A 34 27.13 14.44 35.84
N ARG A 35 27.65 15.58 36.31
CA ARG A 35 27.34 16.09 37.66
C ARG A 35 25.98 16.79 37.76
N ASP A 36 25.69 17.77 36.92
CA ASP A 36 24.43 18.54 37.04
C ASP A 36 23.20 17.72 36.67
N LYS A 37 23.32 16.85 35.65
CA LYS A 37 22.27 15.89 35.30
C LYS A 37 21.98 14.91 36.45
N LEU A 38 23.03 14.34 37.07
CA LEU A 38 22.86 13.44 38.21
C LEU A 38 22.27 14.15 39.44
N ARG A 39 22.61 15.42 39.66
CA ARG A 39 21.99 16.26 40.70
C ARG A 39 20.51 16.53 40.43
N GLN A 40 20.13 16.76 39.18
CA GLN A 40 18.74 16.90 38.77
C GLN A 40 17.97 15.60 39.00
N GLN A 41 18.54 14.46 38.60
CA GLN A 41 17.90 13.16 38.79
C GLN A 41 17.76 12.80 40.28
N ARG A 42 18.80 13.04 41.09
CA ARG A 42 18.70 12.87 42.56
C ARG A 42 17.63 13.76 43.20
N PHE A 43 17.45 14.99 42.71
CA PHE A 43 16.38 15.86 43.17
C PHE A 43 14.99 15.33 42.79
N LEU A 44 14.83 14.86 41.55
CA LEU A 44 13.57 14.25 41.08
C LEU A 44 13.25 12.94 41.84
N ASP A 45 14.26 12.14 42.17
CA ASP A 45 14.14 10.90 42.96
C ASP A 45 13.87 11.15 44.46
N GLY A 46 13.83 12.41 44.92
CA GLY A 46 13.71 12.73 46.35
C GLY A 46 14.97 12.43 47.19
N LYS A 47 16.11 12.11 46.55
CA LYS A 47 17.42 11.86 47.21
C LYS A 47 18.22 13.15 47.47
N GLN A 48 17.62 14.31 47.18
CA GLN A 48 18.20 15.65 47.39
C GLN A 48 17.08 16.68 47.55
N ASP A 49 17.07 17.45 48.63
CA ASP A 49 15.96 18.39 48.94
C ASP A 49 16.02 19.69 48.14
N ARG A 50 17.22 20.17 47.82
CA ARG A 50 17.45 21.47 47.19
C ARG A 50 18.20 21.31 45.89
N LEU A 51 17.75 22.01 44.86
CA LEU A 51 18.42 22.08 43.57
C LEU A 51 18.57 23.54 43.16
N SER A 52 19.71 23.86 42.55
CA SER A 52 19.85 25.08 41.78
C SER A 52 20.66 24.79 40.52
N THR A 53 20.17 25.27 39.38
CA THR A 53 20.73 24.94 38.07
C THR A 53 20.54 26.09 37.07
N THR A 54 21.42 26.17 36.09
CA THR A 54 21.29 27.03 34.90
C THR A 54 20.99 26.21 33.64
N ARG A 55 20.88 24.89 33.77
CA ARG A 55 20.59 23.97 32.68
C ARG A 55 19.52 22.97 33.06
N ILE A 56 18.73 22.52 32.09
CA ILE A 56 17.80 21.38 32.25
C ILE A 56 18.18 20.33 31.22
N PHE A 57 18.24 19.07 31.67
CA PHE A 57 18.47 17.92 30.80
C PHE A 57 17.16 17.14 30.66
N LEU A 58 16.79 16.86 29.42
CA LEU A 58 15.64 16.02 29.08
C LEU A 58 16.16 14.86 28.25
N GLU A 59 15.83 13.64 28.68
CA GLU A 59 16.13 12.42 27.91
C GLU A 59 14.83 11.90 27.33
N HIS A 60 14.82 11.68 26.02
CA HIS A 60 13.67 11.14 25.31
C HIS A 60 14.13 10.33 24.10
N ASP A 61 13.71 9.06 24.00
CA ASP A 61 14.19 8.10 23.01
C ASP A 61 15.74 8.11 22.90
N GLU A 62 16.26 8.42 21.70
CA GLU A 62 17.67 8.54 21.36
C GLU A 62 18.14 10.01 21.39
N TYR A 63 17.48 10.90 22.13
CA TYR A 63 17.83 12.31 22.19
C TYR A 63 17.99 12.80 23.63
N ILE A 64 19.02 13.63 23.82
CA ILE A 64 19.25 14.42 25.02
C ILE A 64 19.12 15.89 24.63
N PHE A 65 18.13 16.58 25.20
CA PHE A 65 17.96 18.02 25.10
C PHE A 65 18.66 18.68 26.29
N THR A 66 19.64 19.53 25.99
CA THR A 66 20.32 20.39 26.96
C THR A 66 19.80 21.82 26.80
N VAL A 67 18.94 22.24 27.71
CA VAL A 67 18.33 23.57 27.73
C VAL A 67 19.14 24.47 28.65
N GLU A 68 19.85 25.46 28.11
CA GLU A 68 20.49 26.52 28.89
C GLU A 68 19.50 27.64 29.18
N LEU A 69 19.49 28.11 30.43
CA LEU A 69 18.51 29.08 30.92
C LEU A 69 19.09 30.48 31.01
N ASN A 70 18.24 31.49 30.83
CA ASN A 70 18.62 32.91 30.94
C ASN A 70 19.09 33.31 32.34
N LYS A 71 18.67 32.57 33.37
CA LYS A 71 19.08 32.78 34.76
C LYS A 71 19.04 31.48 35.55
N LYS A 72 19.75 31.47 36.67
CA LYS A 72 19.73 30.35 37.63
C LYS A 72 18.32 30.18 38.21
N ILE A 73 17.84 28.94 38.26
CA ILE A 73 16.55 28.58 38.85
C ILE A 73 16.74 27.60 40.02
N TYR A 74 15.71 27.47 40.86
CA TYR A 74 15.71 26.66 42.07
C TYR A 74 14.63 25.56 42.03
N SER A 75 14.65 24.64 42.99
CA SER A 75 13.81 23.44 43.12
C SER A 75 12.41 23.52 42.49
N SER A 76 11.51 24.40 42.98
CA SER A 76 10.13 24.47 42.49
C SER A 76 10.05 24.89 41.03
N LYS A 77 10.76 25.97 40.66
CA LYS A 77 10.80 26.48 39.29
C LYS A 77 11.47 25.50 38.33
N PHE A 78 12.47 24.73 38.80
CA PHE A 78 13.05 23.62 38.04
C PHE A 78 12.02 22.54 37.76
N ALA A 79 11.30 22.06 38.79
CA ALA A 79 10.28 21.03 38.60
C ALA A 79 9.17 21.49 37.63
N THR A 80 8.68 22.72 37.79
CA THR A 80 7.65 23.28 36.90
C THR A 80 8.14 23.43 35.46
N LEU A 81 9.34 23.98 35.25
CA LEU A 81 9.88 24.17 33.91
C LEU A 81 10.23 22.83 33.25
N LYS A 82 10.78 21.88 34.01
CA LYS A 82 11.05 20.54 33.48
C LYS A 82 9.77 19.84 33.05
N ASN A 83 8.72 19.85 33.88
CA ASN A 83 7.43 19.28 33.51
C ASN A 83 6.84 19.96 32.25
N LYS A 84 6.97 21.30 32.13
CA LYS A 84 6.54 22.02 30.93
C LYS A 84 7.28 21.55 29.68
N LEU A 85 8.60 21.37 29.79
CA LEU A 85 9.42 20.89 28.67
C LEU A 85 9.11 19.43 28.30
N ASP A 86 8.96 18.54 29.27
CA ASP A 86 8.55 17.15 29.05
C ASP A 86 7.16 17.08 28.37
N ASN A 87 6.23 17.97 28.76
CA ASN A 87 4.92 18.08 28.13
C ASN A 87 5.01 18.53 26.67
N ILE A 88 5.87 19.50 26.34
CA ILE A 88 6.07 19.94 24.95
C ILE A 88 6.55 18.77 24.08
N ILE A 89 7.57 18.03 24.55
CA ILE A 89 8.09 16.85 23.84
C ILE A 89 6.96 15.84 23.62
N SER A 90 6.28 15.45 24.69
CA SER A 90 5.19 14.47 24.67
C SER A 90 4.04 14.89 23.75
N GLN A 91 3.67 16.18 23.73
CA GLN A 91 2.60 16.69 22.88
C GLN A 91 2.93 16.58 21.40
N HIS A 92 4.13 16.97 20.98
CA HIS A 92 4.55 16.88 19.58
C HIS A 92 4.67 15.45 19.11
N GLU A 93 5.20 14.55 19.95
CA GLU A 93 5.28 13.13 19.62
C GLU A 93 3.90 12.48 19.53
N ASN A 94 3.02 12.73 20.50
CA ASN A 94 1.67 12.22 20.46
C ASN A 94 0.92 12.71 19.21
N ALA A 95 1.09 13.98 18.84
CA ALA A 95 0.52 14.54 17.62
C ALA A 95 1.07 13.87 16.35
N PHE A 96 2.38 13.55 16.32
CA PHE A 96 2.99 12.84 15.20
C PHE A 96 2.50 11.40 15.12
N ASN A 97 2.59 10.64 16.21
CA ASN A 97 2.19 9.24 16.34
C ASN A 97 0.69 9.03 16.10
N ALA A 98 -0.14 10.04 16.40
CA ALA A 98 -1.57 9.99 16.07
C ALA A 98 -1.83 9.86 14.57
N ARG A 99 -0.89 10.31 13.72
CA ARG A 99 -1.05 10.38 12.25
C ARG A 99 0.00 9.60 11.46
N HIS A 100 1.06 9.10 12.08
CA HIS A 100 2.13 8.38 11.40
C HIS A 100 2.36 7.00 12.01
N ASP A 101 2.81 6.07 11.19
CA ASP A 101 3.28 4.76 11.64
C ASP A 101 4.66 4.91 12.30
N LYS A 102 4.85 4.29 13.46
CA LYS A 102 6.09 4.46 14.24
C LYS A 102 7.30 3.81 13.58
N LEU A 103 7.09 2.70 12.88
CA LEU A 103 8.19 1.93 12.27
C LEU A 103 8.66 2.58 10.96
N THR A 104 7.71 2.95 10.10
CA THR A 104 7.99 3.41 8.73
C THR A 104 7.95 4.93 8.56
N GLU A 105 7.48 5.66 9.57
CA GLU A 105 7.36 7.13 9.62
C GLU A 105 6.49 7.76 8.50
N ILE A 106 5.81 6.96 7.69
CA ILE A 106 4.78 7.41 6.75
C ILE A 106 3.44 7.55 7.48
N TYR A 107 2.39 8.02 6.81
CA TYR A 107 1.09 8.12 7.45
C TYR A 107 0.61 6.75 7.95
N ASN A 108 -0.06 6.74 9.10
CA ASN A 108 -0.89 5.61 9.50
C ASN A 108 -2.30 5.77 8.90
N ARG A 109 -3.20 4.83 9.18
CA ARG A 109 -4.60 4.92 8.73
C ARG A 109 -5.28 6.25 9.08
N ASN A 110 -5.13 6.74 10.31
CA ASN A 110 -5.72 8.02 10.73
C ASN A 110 -5.13 9.21 9.97
N GLY A 111 -3.81 9.19 9.74
CA GLY A 111 -3.12 10.20 8.95
C GLY A 111 -3.59 10.23 7.50
N PHE A 112 -3.76 9.06 6.90
CA PHE A 112 -4.29 8.89 5.55
C PHE A 112 -5.70 9.44 5.43
N GLU A 113 -6.63 8.99 6.29
CA GLU A 113 -8.02 9.45 6.28
C GLU A 113 -8.11 10.98 6.48
N ALA A 114 -7.27 11.54 7.36
CA ALA A 114 -7.21 12.99 7.57
C ALA A 114 -6.68 13.77 6.35
N GLU A 115 -5.82 13.18 5.52
CA GLU A 115 -5.36 13.80 4.27
C GLU A 115 -6.37 13.63 3.13
N ILE A 116 -7.03 12.48 3.03
CA ILE A 116 -8.15 12.25 2.10
C ILE A 116 -9.29 13.24 2.35
N ASN A 117 -9.61 13.49 3.62
CA ASN A 117 -10.62 14.47 4.02
C ASN A 117 -10.28 15.93 3.69
N LYS A 118 -9.08 16.21 3.16
CA LYS A 118 -8.69 17.55 2.67
C LYS A 118 -8.78 17.65 1.14
N LEU A 119 -9.10 16.57 0.44
CA LEU A 119 -9.24 16.58 -1.02
C LEU A 119 -10.45 17.41 -1.45
N ARG A 120 -10.31 18.05 -2.60
CA ARG A 120 -11.36 18.83 -3.27
C ARG A 120 -12.15 17.93 -4.23
N ALA A 121 -13.35 18.37 -4.60
CA ALA A 121 -14.10 17.81 -5.72
C ALA A 121 -13.35 18.01 -7.06
N GLU A 122 -13.83 17.36 -8.12
CA GLU A 122 -13.39 17.51 -9.52
C GLU A 122 -11.97 16.96 -9.81
N ARG A 123 -11.60 15.88 -9.12
CA ARG A 123 -10.39 15.10 -9.42
C ARG A 123 -10.72 13.63 -9.44
N HIS A 124 -9.91 12.86 -10.15
CA HIS A 124 -9.93 11.41 -10.04
C HIS A 124 -9.09 10.99 -8.84
N ILE A 125 -9.60 10.00 -8.11
CA ILE A 125 -8.83 9.27 -7.10
C ILE A 125 -8.62 7.85 -7.59
N THR A 126 -7.37 7.41 -7.56
CA THR A 126 -7.00 6.00 -7.69
C THR A 126 -6.50 5.53 -6.34
N LEU A 127 -7.23 4.61 -5.72
CA LEU A 127 -6.84 3.98 -4.47
C LEU A 127 -6.14 2.66 -4.77
N CYS A 128 -4.94 2.50 -4.25
CA CYS A 128 -4.13 1.29 -4.36
C CYS A 128 -3.93 0.68 -2.97
N ILE A 129 -4.00 -0.63 -2.89
CA ILE A 129 -3.54 -1.42 -1.76
C ILE A 129 -2.34 -2.25 -2.24
N ALA A 130 -1.23 -2.13 -1.54
CA ALA A 130 -0.01 -2.87 -1.77
C ALA A 130 0.27 -3.78 -0.57
N ASP A 131 0.71 -5.00 -0.84
CA ASP A 131 1.08 -5.98 0.17
C ASP A 131 2.36 -6.71 -0.26
N ILE A 132 3.33 -6.78 0.66
CA ILE A 132 4.63 -7.41 0.40
C ILE A 132 4.46 -8.93 0.25
N ASP A 133 4.87 -9.45 -0.90
CA ASP A 133 4.72 -10.86 -1.23
C ASP A 133 5.57 -11.75 -0.31
N ASN A 134 4.91 -12.77 0.27
CA ASN A 134 5.54 -13.74 1.17
C ASN A 134 6.16 -13.13 2.43
N PHE A 135 5.64 -11.99 2.92
CA PHE A 135 6.20 -11.32 4.10
C PHE A 135 6.29 -12.22 5.34
N LYS A 136 5.28 -13.06 5.57
CA LYS A 136 5.34 -14.09 6.64
C LYS A 136 6.55 -15.02 6.49
N GLN A 137 6.88 -15.47 5.28
CA GLN A 137 8.05 -16.34 5.05
C GLN A 137 9.36 -15.60 5.32
N ILE A 138 9.42 -14.28 5.05
CA ILE A 138 10.56 -13.44 5.41
C ILE A 138 10.73 -13.42 6.93
N ASN A 139 9.67 -13.15 7.68
CA ASN A 139 9.71 -13.16 9.15
C ASN A 139 10.12 -14.52 9.71
N ASP A 140 9.52 -15.59 9.19
CA ASP A 140 9.79 -16.96 9.64
C ASP A 140 11.25 -17.38 9.35
N SER A 141 11.87 -16.83 8.30
CA SER A 141 13.24 -17.18 7.89
C SER A 141 14.33 -16.29 8.50
N TYR A 142 14.04 -15.01 8.74
CA TYR A 142 15.06 -14.00 9.09
C TYR A 142 14.77 -13.23 10.39
N SER A 143 13.70 -13.56 11.12
CA SER A 143 13.15 -12.86 12.29
C SER A 143 12.30 -11.62 11.99
N HIS A 144 11.53 -11.19 12.99
CA HIS A 144 10.71 -9.99 12.92
C HIS A 144 11.53 -8.71 12.76
N ASP A 145 12.70 -8.60 13.40
CA ASP A 145 13.57 -7.42 13.26
C ASP A 145 14.02 -7.23 11.81
N PHE A 146 14.25 -8.33 11.09
CA PHE A 146 14.55 -8.28 9.67
C PHE A 146 13.33 -7.87 8.84
N GLY A 147 12.15 -8.41 9.15
CA GLY A 147 10.90 -7.98 8.53
C GLY A 147 10.62 -6.48 8.72
N ASP A 148 10.93 -5.95 9.90
CA ASP A 148 10.81 -4.53 10.20
C ASP A 148 11.72 -3.68 9.31
N LYS A 149 12.98 -4.10 9.08
CA LYS A 149 13.86 -3.46 8.10
C LYS A 149 13.29 -3.50 6.68
N VAL A 150 12.67 -4.62 6.27
CA VAL A 150 12.01 -4.76 4.96
C VAL A 150 10.86 -3.76 4.81
N LEU A 151 10.03 -3.60 5.84
CA LEU A 151 8.94 -2.62 5.84
C LEU A 151 9.44 -1.18 5.75
N GLN A 152 10.52 -0.86 6.47
CA GLN A 152 11.18 0.45 6.40
C GLN A 152 11.74 0.74 5.02
N GLU A 153 12.44 -0.22 4.42
CA GLU A 153 13.00 -0.07 3.08
C GLU A 153 11.91 0.07 2.01
N PHE A 154 10.84 -0.72 2.10
CA PHE A 154 9.68 -0.58 1.23
C PHE A 154 9.06 0.81 1.34
N ALA A 155 8.87 1.32 2.57
CA ALA A 155 8.34 2.67 2.80
C ALA A 155 9.26 3.77 2.28
N ASN A 156 10.58 3.61 2.41
CA ASN A 156 11.57 4.54 1.87
C ASN A 156 11.55 4.57 0.33
N ASN A 157 11.47 3.39 -0.30
CA ASN A 157 11.32 3.28 -1.75
C ASN A 157 10.03 3.94 -2.22
N LEU A 158 8.91 3.69 -1.54
CA LEU A 158 7.62 4.31 -1.81
C LEU A 158 7.69 5.85 -1.70
N LYS A 159 8.31 6.37 -0.64
CA LYS A 159 8.51 7.81 -0.45
C LYS A 159 9.32 8.43 -1.58
N ARG A 160 10.42 7.78 -1.99
CA ARG A 160 11.29 8.25 -3.08
C ARG A 160 10.55 8.29 -4.42
N ILE A 161 9.86 7.21 -4.80
CA ILE A 161 9.12 7.17 -6.08
C ILE A 161 7.95 8.16 -6.09
N CYS A 162 7.20 8.28 -4.99
CA CYS A 162 6.11 9.24 -4.91
C CYS A 162 6.59 10.69 -4.99
N GLN A 163 7.82 10.98 -4.52
CA GLN A 163 8.43 12.31 -4.64
C GLN A 163 8.91 12.63 -6.06
N SER A 164 9.31 11.63 -6.84
CA SER A 164 9.74 11.84 -8.23
C SER A 164 8.58 11.98 -9.22
N ILE A 165 7.38 11.51 -8.87
CA ILE A 165 6.19 11.65 -9.72
C ILE A 165 5.68 13.09 -9.64
N THR A 166 5.71 13.80 -10.77
CA THR A 166 5.23 15.18 -10.90
C THR A 166 3.80 15.23 -11.44
N GLY A 167 3.11 16.36 -11.24
CA GLY A 167 1.75 16.59 -11.77
C GLY A 167 0.63 15.85 -11.03
N LYS A 168 0.94 15.09 -9.98
CA LYS A 168 -0.03 14.31 -9.19
C LYS A 168 0.17 14.56 -7.71
N LYS A 169 -0.92 14.53 -6.93
CA LYS A 169 -0.81 14.48 -5.47
C LYS A 169 -0.91 13.02 -5.04
N ILE A 170 0.10 12.52 -4.34
CA ILE A 170 0.12 11.15 -3.84
C ILE A 170 0.13 11.17 -2.31
N ILE A 171 -0.81 10.46 -1.71
CA ILE A 171 -0.90 10.23 -0.26
C ILE A 171 -0.64 8.75 -0.04
N PHE A 172 0.33 8.39 0.80
CA PHE A 172 0.69 7.00 1.06
C PHE A 172 0.82 6.75 2.55
N SER A 173 0.46 5.54 2.96
CA SER A 173 0.35 5.15 4.35
C SER A 173 0.59 3.66 4.54
N ARG A 174 0.86 3.26 5.79
CA ARG A 174 0.81 1.87 6.24
C ARG A 174 -0.43 1.68 7.12
N TYR A 175 -1.31 0.78 6.74
CA TYR A 175 -2.55 0.52 7.49
C TYR A 175 -2.30 -0.46 8.65
N GLY A 176 -1.36 -1.38 8.49
CA GLY A 176 -0.93 -2.34 9.50
C GLY A 176 -0.23 -3.52 8.84
N GLY A 177 0.51 -4.33 9.61
CA GLY A 177 1.23 -5.48 9.06
C GLY A 177 2.12 -5.09 7.88
N GLU A 178 1.95 -5.77 6.75
CA GLU A 178 2.62 -5.54 5.48
C GLU A 178 1.78 -4.73 4.47
N GLU A 179 0.63 -4.19 4.89
CA GLU A 179 -0.33 -3.50 4.02
C GLU A 179 -0.06 -1.99 3.94
N PHE A 180 0.13 -1.50 2.72
CA PHE A 180 0.31 -0.10 2.38
C PHE A 180 -0.84 0.40 1.52
N VAL A 181 -1.40 1.56 1.88
CA VAL A 181 -2.51 2.18 1.14
C VAL A 181 -2.06 3.50 0.54
N ILE A 182 -2.31 3.66 -0.76
CA ILE A 182 -1.85 4.78 -1.56
C ILE A 182 -3.05 5.37 -2.31
N ALA A 183 -3.24 6.67 -2.19
CA ALA A 183 -4.17 7.44 -3.01
C ALA A 183 -3.41 8.33 -3.97
N ILE A 184 -3.72 8.19 -5.26
CA ILE A 184 -3.18 9.01 -6.34
C ILE A 184 -4.30 9.92 -6.83
N ILE A 185 -4.04 11.22 -6.83
CA ILE A 185 -5.01 12.24 -7.22
C ILE A 185 -4.53 12.91 -8.50
N SER A 186 -5.36 12.82 -9.53
CA SER A 186 -5.05 13.21 -10.91
C SER A 186 -6.28 13.78 -11.64
N GLU A 187 -6.10 14.28 -12.86
CA GLU A 187 -7.19 14.80 -13.70
C GLU A 187 -8.03 13.69 -14.33
N THR A 188 -7.39 12.59 -14.70
CA THR A 188 -8.00 11.40 -15.28
C THR A 188 -7.71 10.18 -14.41
N PRO A 189 -8.44 9.06 -14.59
CA PRO A 189 -8.11 7.80 -13.91
C PRO A 189 -6.66 7.40 -14.17
N ASP A 190 -5.90 7.11 -13.11
CA ASP A 190 -4.48 6.78 -13.20
C ASP A 190 -4.27 5.27 -13.17
N THR A 191 -3.91 4.69 -14.32
CA THR A 191 -3.70 3.25 -14.48
C THR A 191 -2.22 2.87 -14.59
N GLU A 192 -1.33 3.85 -14.78
CA GLU A 192 0.10 3.62 -15.02
C GLU A 192 0.92 3.68 -13.73
N THR A 193 0.60 4.65 -12.86
CA THR A 193 1.37 4.89 -11.64
C THR A 193 1.35 3.72 -10.65
N PRO A 194 0.25 2.96 -10.48
CA PRO A 194 0.27 1.74 -9.67
C PRO A 194 1.36 0.76 -10.14
N GLU A 195 1.54 0.59 -11.44
CA GLU A 195 2.55 -0.31 -11.99
C GLU A 195 3.97 0.22 -11.80
N VAL A 196 4.17 1.54 -11.90
CA VAL A 196 5.44 2.19 -11.57
C VAL A 196 5.78 1.98 -10.09
N ILE A 197 4.85 2.28 -9.18
CA ILE A 197 5.05 2.09 -7.74
C ILE A 197 5.42 0.63 -7.45
N ARG A 198 4.69 -0.33 -8.03
CA ARG A 198 5.00 -1.76 -7.84
C ARG A 198 6.43 -2.11 -8.25
N LYS A 199 6.89 -1.64 -9.41
CA LYS A 199 8.26 -1.92 -9.89
C LYS A 199 9.33 -1.28 -9.01
N GLU A 200 9.14 -0.01 -8.67
CA GLU A 200 10.14 0.82 -7.98
C GLU A 200 10.18 0.58 -6.47
N THR A 201 9.16 -0.08 -5.91
CA THR A 201 9.15 -0.51 -4.50
C THR A 201 9.78 -1.88 -4.27
N ARG A 202 10.13 -2.61 -5.34
CA ARG A 202 10.97 -3.80 -5.22
C ARG A 202 12.33 -3.41 -4.62
N GLY A 203 12.88 -4.28 -3.78
CA GLY A 203 14.18 -4.03 -3.17
C GLY A 203 14.90 -5.30 -2.78
N THR A 204 16.13 -5.10 -2.32
CA THR A 204 16.99 -6.17 -1.81
C THR A 204 17.65 -5.68 -0.53
N LEU A 205 17.51 -6.46 0.54
CA LEU A 205 18.18 -6.22 1.82
C LEU A 205 19.01 -7.45 2.18
N GLU A 206 20.30 -7.27 2.42
CA GLU A 206 21.21 -8.35 2.84
C GLU A 206 21.09 -9.62 1.94
N HIS A 207 21.00 -9.41 0.62
CA HIS A 207 20.78 -10.44 -0.43
C HIS A 207 19.39 -11.09 -0.47
N VAL A 208 18.44 -10.64 0.33
CA VAL A 208 17.04 -11.07 0.30
C VAL A 208 16.23 -10.09 -0.56
N GLU A 209 15.71 -10.57 -1.68
CA GLU A 209 14.77 -9.79 -2.51
C GLU A 209 13.38 -9.77 -1.86
N PHE A 210 12.73 -8.60 -1.92
CA PHE A 210 11.31 -8.47 -1.60
C PHE A 210 10.59 -7.72 -2.73
N LYS A 211 9.33 -8.12 -2.93
CA LYS A 211 8.45 -7.63 -4.00
C LYS A 211 7.06 -7.41 -3.40
N ALA A 212 6.24 -6.62 -4.08
CA ALA A 212 4.85 -6.40 -3.66
C ALA A 212 3.90 -6.62 -4.81
N SER A 213 2.71 -7.07 -4.45
CA SER A 213 1.54 -7.09 -5.33
C SER A 213 0.66 -5.89 -5.00
N LEU A 214 0.04 -5.31 -6.02
CA LEU A 214 -0.87 -4.18 -5.89
C LEU A 214 -2.25 -4.54 -6.47
N GLY A 215 -3.29 -4.03 -5.83
CA GLY A 215 -4.63 -3.93 -6.38
C GLY A 215 -5.09 -2.48 -6.33
N PHE A 216 -5.79 -2.00 -7.36
CA PHE A 216 -6.24 -0.63 -7.39
C PHE A 216 -7.61 -0.44 -8.05
N SER A 217 -8.30 0.62 -7.67
CA SER A 217 -9.54 1.06 -8.31
C SER A 217 -9.58 2.59 -8.38
N SER A 218 -10.26 3.10 -9.41
CA SER A 218 -10.34 4.54 -9.66
C SER A 218 -11.77 5.01 -9.84
N THR A 219 -12.07 6.18 -9.29
CA THR A 219 -13.34 6.89 -9.51
C THR A 219 -13.12 8.39 -9.61
N GLU A 220 -14.04 9.07 -10.28
CA GLU A 220 -14.14 10.52 -10.23
C GLU A 220 -14.76 10.96 -8.90
N LEU A 221 -14.21 12.02 -8.29
CA LEU A 221 -14.76 12.66 -7.11
C LEU A 221 -15.64 13.84 -7.52
N GLN A 222 -16.94 13.62 -7.69
CA GLN A 222 -17.91 14.70 -7.97
C GLN A 222 -18.06 15.66 -6.78
N GLN A 223 -17.80 15.17 -5.57
CA GLN A 223 -17.84 15.92 -4.34
C GLN A 223 -16.68 15.49 -3.45
N LYS A 224 -16.56 16.11 -2.28
CA LYS A 224 -15.63 15.66 -1.25
C LYS A 224 -15.84 14.15 -0.98
N PRO A 225 -14.77 13.33 -0.95
CA PRO A 225 -14.91 11.89 -0.79
C PRO A 225 -15.63 11.56 0.53
N SER A 226 -16.71 10.79 0.44
CA SER A 226 -17.42 10.26 1.61
C SER A 226 -16.70 9.01 2.15
N LYS A 227 -17.02 8.61 3.39
CA LYS A 227 -16.52 7.35 3.94
C LYS A 227 -16.96 6.14 3.11
N GLU A 228 -18.16 6.19 2.54
CA GLU A 228 -18.70 5.14 1.68
C GLU A 228 -17.92 5.02 0.37
N THR A 229 -17.60 6.15 -0.28
CA THR A 229 -16.79 6.16 -1.51
C THR A 229 -15.42 5.56 -1.27
N ILE A 230 -14.73 5.96 -0.20
CA ILE A 230 -13.40 5.42 0.15
C ILE A 230 -13.49 3.94 0.55
N GLY A 231 -14.52 3.55 1.31
CA GLY A 231 -14.75 2.16 1.68
C GLY A 231 -15.01 1.26 0.46
N LEU A 232 -15.78 1.74 -0.52
CA LEU A 232 -16.01 1.04 -1.77
C LEU A 232 -14.71 0.87 -2.57
N LEU A 233 -13.95 1.95 -2.75
CA LEU A 233 -12.64 1.90 -3.43
C LEU A 233 -11.67 0.93 -2.75
N TYR A 234 -11.65 0.92 -1.42
CA TYR A 234 -10.81 0.02 -0.64
C TYR A 234 -11.22 -1.44 -0.88
N LYS A 235 -12.51 -1.76 -0.79
CA LYS A 235 -13.01 -3.12 -1.08
C LYS A 235 -12.67 -3.57 -2.51
N GLN A 236 -12.77 -2.66 -3.49
CA GLN A 236 -12.41 -2.95 -4.88
C GLN A 236 -10.91 -3.16 -5.07
N ALA A 237 -10.09 -2.30 -4.48
CA ALA A 237 -8.63 -2.44 -4.53
C ALA A 237 -8.16 -3.72 -3.83
N ASP A 238 -8.81 -4.12 -2.73
CA ASP A 238 -8.52 -5.36 -2.01
C ASP A 238 -8.86 -6.60 -2.85
N ALA A 239 -10.04 -6.64 -3.48
CA ALA A 239 -10.40 -7.72 -4.42
C ALA A 239 -9.40 -7.81 -5.59
N ALA A 240 -8.91 -6.67 -6.09
CA ALA A 240 -7.89 -6.63 -7.12
C ALA A 240 -6.51 -7.11 -6.61
N LEU A 241 -6.15 -6.80 -5.37
CA LEU A 241 -4.93 -7.26 -4.73
C LEU A 241 -4.97 -8.78 -4.54
N TYR A 242 -6.10 -9.30 -4.07
CA TYR A 242 -6.34 -10.74 -3.97
C TYR A 242 -6.13 -11.42 -5.33
N LYS A 243 -6.69 -10.86 -6.42
CA LYS A 243 -6.47 -11.37 -7.78
C LYS A 243 -4.99 -11.31 -8.17
N SER A 244 -4.28 -10.23 -7.84
CA SER A 244 -2.82 -10.12 -8.06
C SER A 244 -2.05 -11.25 -7.38
N LYS A 245 -2.37 -11.55 -6.11
CA LYS A 245 -1.72 -12.62 -5.33
C LYS A 245 -2.02 -14.01 -5.90
N ARG A 246 -3.25 -14.25 -6.37
CA ARG A 246 -3.69 -15.53 -6.97
C ARG A 246 -3.11 -15.77 -8.36
N GLU A 247 -2.90 -14.73 -9.15
CA GLU A 247 -2.37 -14.88 -10.52
C GLU A 247 -0.84 -15.01 -10.59
N GLY A 248 -0.14 -15.13 -9.45
CA GLY A 248 1.31 -15.36 -9.40
C GLY A 248 2.11 -14.21 -8.80
N LYS A 249 1.45 -13.28 -8.08
CA LYS A 249 2.10 -12.21 -7.32
C LYS A 249 2.87 -11.21 -8.21
N ASP A 250 3.60 -10.28 -7.59
CA ASP A 250 4.49 -9.30 -8.22
C ASP A 250 3.85 -8.58 -9.44
N ARG A 251 2.58 -8.20 -9.28
CA ARG A 251 1.78 -7.53 -10.31
C ARG A 251 0.83 -6.50 -9.73
N SER A 252 0.40 -5.58 -10.59
CA SER A 252 -0.69 -4.65 -10.30
C SER A 252 -1.93 -5.08 -11.07
N THR A 253 -3.10 -5.00 -10.43
CA THR A 253 -4.39 -5.33 -11.06
C THR A 253 -5.35 -4.17 -10.83
N ASN A 254 -5.97 -3.68 -11.90
CA ASN A 254 -7.11 -2.77 -11.79
C ASN A 254 -8.37 -3.59 -11.50
N PHE A 255 -9.19 -3.15 -10.56
CA PHE A 255 -10.46 -3.80 -10.24
C PHE A 255 -11.36 -3.98 -11.47
N LYS A 256 -11.43 -2.97 -12.35
CA LYS A 256 -12.25 -3.04 -13.57
C LYS A 256 -11.81 -4.21 -14.46
N ASP A 257 -10.51 -4.46 -14.54
CA ASP A 257 -9.94 -5.50 -15.39
C ASP A 257 -10.35 -6.91 -14.96
N ILE A 258 -10.72 -7.12 -13.69
CA ILE A 258 -11.08 -8.44 -13.17
C ILE A 258 -12.28 -9.01 -13.92
N ARG A 259 -13.38 -8.24 -13.93
CA ARG A 259 -14.59 -8.58 -14.67
C ARG A 259 -14.36 -8.55 -16.16
N HIS A 260 -13.61 -7.57 -16.66
CA HIS A 260 -13.49 -7.40 -18.11
C HIS A 260 -12.68 -8.50 -18.76
N TYR A 261 -11.61 -8.99 -18.13
CA TYR A 261 -10.72 -9.90 -18.83
C TYR A 261 -9.88 -10.85 -17.96
N LEU A 262 -9.95 -10.81 -16.62
CA LEU A 262 -9.15 -11.72 -15.76
C LEU A 262 -9.92 -12.94 -15.25
N GLY A 263 -11.20 -13.07 -15.59
CA GLY A 263 -11.99 -14.25 -15.27
C GLY A 263 -11.45 -15.53 -15.93
N LYS A 264 -11.66 -16.66 -15.25
CA LYS A 264 -11.30 -17.99 -15.70
C LYS A 264 -12.41 -19.00 -15.42
N ILE A 265 -12.49 -19.99 -16.29
CA ILE A 265 -13.28 -21.20 -16.05
C ILE A 265 -12.53 -22.08 -15.05
N ILE A 266 -13.20 -22.47 -13.98
CA ILE A 266 -12.64 -23.33 -12.92
C ILE A 266 -13.26 -24.72 -12.89
N GLU A 267 -14.46 -24.88 -13.44
CA GLU A 267 -15.17 -26.15 -13.51
C GLU A 267 -16.13 -26.18 -14.68
N ILE A 268 -16.33 -27.37 -15.26
CA ILE A 268 -17.25 -27.61 -16.37
C ILE A 268 -18.01 -28.91 -16.05
N ASP A 269 -19.32 -28.81 -15.93
CA ASP A 269 -20.22 -29.95 -15.87
C ASP A 269 -20.94 -30.10 -17.22
N GLU A 270 -20.41 -30.97 -18.07
CA GLU A 270 -20.99 -31.21 -19.41
C GLU A 270 -22.36 -31.88 -19.36
N ARG A 271 -22.66 -32.63 -18.30
CA ARG A 271 -23.92 -33.38 -18.17
C ARG A 271 -25.07 -32.42 -17.91
N TYR A 272 -24.87 -31.47 -17.02
CA TYR A 272 -25.87 -30.46 -16.64
C TYR A 272 -25.68 -29.12 -17.37
N LYS A 273 -24.67 -29.02 -18.23
CA LYS A 273 -24.37 -27.83 -19.05
C LYS A 273 -24.07 -26.60 -18.20
N VAL A 274 -23.35 -26.80 -17.09
CA VAL A 274 -22.95 -25.73 -16.17
C VAL A 274 -21.46 -25.46 -16.31
N ILE A 275 -21.09 -24.17 -16.38
CA ILE A 275 -19.70 -23.71 -16.36
C ILE A 275 -19.53 -22.81 -15.14
N THR A 276 -18.56 -23.10 -14.29
CA THR A 276 -18.25 -22.28 -13.11
C THR A 276 -17.04 -21.38 -13.40
N ILE A 277 -17.15 -20.10 -13.06
CA ILE A 277 -16.09 -19.09 -13.28
C ILE A 277 -15.63 -18.45 -11.97
N ASP A 278 -14.36 -18.05 -11.91
CA ASP A 278 -13.69 -17.49 -10.71
C ASP A 278 -13.92 -15.98 -10.47
N ILE A 279 -15.02 -15.46 -11.00
CA ILE A 279 -15.46 -14.07 -10.82
C ILE A 279 -16.92 -14.06 -10.39
N GLY A 280 -17.27 -13.15 -9.47
CA GLY A 280 -18.58 -13.07 -8.82
C GLY A 280 -19.00 -11.63 -8.50
N LYS A 281 -19.90 -11.46 -7.53
CA LYS A 281 -20.40 -10.15 -7.08
C LYS A 281 -19.27 -9.25 -6.59
N ASN A 282 -18.29 -9.82 -5.87
CA ASN A 282 -17.16 -9.04 -5.34
C ASN A 282 -16.28 -8.45 -6.44
N THR A 283 -16.29 -9.02 -7.65
CA THR A 283 -15.57 -8.51 -8.82
C THR A 283 -16.47 -7.69 -9.76
N GLY A 284 -17.72 -7.45 -9.37
CA GLY A 284 -18.69 -6.65 -10.11
C GLY A 284 -19.44 -7.39 -11.22
N THR A 285 -19.34 -8.73 -11.28
CA THR A 285 -20.05 -9.56 -12.27
C THR A 285 -21.57 -9.46 -12.08
N GLN A 286 -22.31 -9.42 -13.17
CA GLN A 286 -23.77 -9.27 -13.20
C GLN A 286 -24.42 -10.37 -14.04
N LEU A 287 -25.71 -10.66 -13.80
CA LEU A 287 -26.48 -11.64 -14.58
C LEU A 287 -26.71 -11.23 -16.04
N THR A 288 -26.57 -9.93 -16.33
CA THR A 288 -26.66 -9.37 -17.69
C THR A 288 -25.37 -9.53 -18.48
N ASP A 289 -24.27 -9.91 -17.82
CA ASP A 289 -22.97 -10.06 -18.47
C ASP A 289 -22.96 -11.23 -19.45
N ASN A 290 -22.15 -11.08 -20.49
CA ASN A 290 -21.78 -12.18 -21.36
C ASN A 290 -20.27 -12.18 -21.47
N PHE A 291 -19.67 -13.37 -21.52
CA PHE A 291 -18.23 -13.52 -21.64
C PHE A 291 -17.87 -14.35 -22.86
N TYR A 292 -16.95 -13.85 -23.67
CA TYR A 292 -16.23 -14.67 -24.63
C TYR A 292 -15.24 -15.58 -23.91
N ILE A 293 -15.11 -16.80 -24.41
CA ILE A 293 -14.17 -17.80 -23.91
C ILE A 293 -13.00 -17.90 -24.88
N PHE A 294 -11.79 -17.90 -24.31
CA PHE A 294 -10.54 -18.11 -25.03
C PHE A 294 -9.75 -19.24 -24.35
N PRO A 295 -9.15 -20.17 -25.12
CA PRO A 295 -8.21 -21.14 -24.55
C PRO A 295 -7.10 -20.41 -23.79
N ALA A 296 -6.56 -21.02 -22.73
CA ALA A 296 -5.58 -20.37 -21.87
C ALA A 296 -4.34 -19.91 -22.67
N LYS A 297 -3.89 -20.76 -23.61
CA LYS A 297 -2.79 -20.48 -24.54
C LYS A 297 -3.10 -19.38 -25.55
N TYR A 298 -4.36 -19.29 -26.02
CA TYR A 298 -4.80 -18.40 -27.08
C TYR A 298 -5.69 -17.27 -26.56
N SER A 299 -5.36 -16.75 -25.37
CA SER A 299 -6.10 -15.66 -24.74
C SER A 299 -5.57 -14.27 -25.09
N GLY A 300 -4.58 -14.17 -25.98
CA GLY A 300 -3.86 -12.92 -26.24
C GLY A 300 -2.80 -12.54 -25.19
N ARG A 301 -2.63 -13.33 -24.12
CA ARG A 301 -1.74 -12.99 -22.99
C ARG A 301 -0.50 -13.87 -22.87
N GLU A 302 -0.63 -15.11 -23.29
CA GLU A 302 0.45 -16.08 -23.25
C GLU A 302 1.57 -15.63 -24.20
N LYS A 303 2.78 -15.51 -23.67
CA LYS A 303 3.93 -15.03 -24.45
C LYS A 303 4.40 -16.15 -25.36
N PHE A 304 4.56 -15.84 -26.63
CA PHE A 304 5.24 -16.74 -27.55
C PHE A 304 6.75 -16.65 -27.30
N ILE A 305 7.32 -17.73 -26.79
CA ILE A 305 8.75 -17.83 -26.45
C ILE A 305 9.42 -18.80 -27.43
N ILE A 306 10.49 -18.34 -28.07
CA ILE A 306 11.41 -19.24 -28.77
C ILE A 306 12.48 -19.68 -27.77
N ASP A 307 12.69 -20.99 -27.70
CA ASP A 307 13.78 -21.61 -26.97
C ASP A 307 14.67 -22.34 -28.00
N ASP A 308 15.88 -21.81 -28.21
CA ASP A 308 16.87 -22.38 -29.12
C ASP A 308 17.90 -23.28 -28.37
N GLY A 309 17.62 -23.60 -27.11
CA GLY A 309 18.52 -24.36 -26.23
C GLY A 309 19.66 -23.55 -25.63
N ARG A 310 19.88 -22.29 -26.07
CA ARG A 310 20.85 -21.36 -25.49
C ARG A 310 20.19 -20.18 -24.79
N SER A 311 19.02 -19.76 -25.27
CA SER A 311 18.27 -18.64 -24.73
C SER A 311 16.77 -18.83 -24.90
N LYS A 312 16.00 -18.35 -23.92
CA LYS A 312 14.54 -18.22 -24.02
C LYS A 312 14.19 -16.76 -24.26
N LYS A 313 13.70 -16.43 -25.46
CA LYS A 313 13.33 -15.06 -25.81
C LYS A 313 11.83 -14.94 -26.14
N PRO A 314 11.08 -14.07 -25.47
CA PRO A 314 9.72 -13.74 -25.89
C PRO A 314 9.77 -12.89 -27.16
N ILE A 315 9.09 -13.34 -28.22
CA ILE A 315 9.04 -12.62 -29.51
C ILE A 315 7.65 -12.11 -29.87
N GLY A 316 6.63 -12.43 -29.06
CA GLY A 316 5.27 -11.96 -29.24
C GLY A 316 4.33 -12.56 -28.20
N THR A 317 3.03 -12.50 -28.50
CA THR A 317 1.98 -13.20 -27.76
C THR A 317 1.19 -14.09 -28.71
N TYR A 318 0.67 -15.21 -28.20
CA TYR A 318 -0.29 -16.00 -28.95
C TYR A 318 -1.56 -15.17 -29.23
N PRO A 319 -2.18 -15.30 -30.43
CA PRO A 319 -3.38 -14.55 -30.77
C PRO A 319 -4.57 -14.95 -29.90
N LYS A 320 -5.62 -14.11 -29.90
CA LYS A 320 -6.91 -14.45 -29.31
C LYS A 320 -7.67 -15.39 -30.24
N ILE A 321 -8.12 -16.54 -29.75
CA ILE A 321 -9.04 -17.43 -30.46
C ILE A 321 -10.32 -17.57 -29.65
N LYS A 322 -11.42 -17.02 -30.18
CA LYS A 322 -12.74 -17.06 -29.57
C LYS A 322 -13.35 -18.45 -29.83
N ILE A 323 -13.63 -19.20 -28.77
CA ILE A 323 -14.15 -20.59 -28.87
C ILE A 323 -15.58 -20.77 -28.34
N GLY A 324 -16.12 -19.74 -27.69
CA GLY A 324 -17.47 -19.80 -27.14
C GLY A 324 -17.90 -18.51 -26.45
N ARG A 325 -19.17 -18.46 -26.07
CA ARG A 325 -19.77 -17.37 -25.30
C ARG A 325 -20.60 -17.94 -24.17
N ILE A 326 -20.41 -17.45 -22.95
CA ILE A 326 -21.18 -17.86 -21.76
C ILE A 326 -21.93 -16.69 -21.16
N LYS A 327 -22.98 -17.00 -20.40
CA LYS A 327 -23.75 -16.03 -19.61
C LYS A 327 -24.01 -16.54 -18.21
N PRO A 328 -23.79 -15.74 -17.15
CA PRO A 328 -24.16 -16.11 -15.80
C PRO A 328 -25.69 -16.28 -15.65
N PHE A 329 -26.10 -17.37 -15.01
CA PHE A 329 -27.47 -17.56 -14.52
C PHE A 329 -27.55 -17.45 -12.99
N GLU A 330 -26.41 -17.60 -12.30
CA GLU A 330 -26.27 -17.35 -10.87
C GLU A 330 -24.92 -16.70 -10.58
N VAL A 331 -24.91 -15.64 -9.77
CA VAL A 331 -23.69 -14.92 -9.36
C VAL A 331 -23.61 -14.96 -7.84
N GLN A 332 -22.59 -15.60 -7.31
CA GLN A 332 -22.27 -15.65 -5.88
C GLN A 332 -21.17 -14.63 -5.55
N GLU A 333 -20.68 -14.61 -4.31
CA GLU A 333 -19.71 -13.59 -3.89
C GLU A 333 -18.39 -13.68 -4.67
N GLU A 334 -17.82 -14.88 -4.80
CA GLU A 334 -16.51 -15.12 -5.41
C GLU A 334 -16.60 -15.83 -6.77
N ILE A 335 -17.67 -16.56 -7.03
CA ILE A 335 -17.86 -17.38 -8.24
C ILE A 335 -19.17 -17.04 -8.93
N SER A 336 -19.30 -17.42 -10.20
CA SER A 336 -20.56 -17.42 -10.93
C SER A 336 -20.76 -18.74 -11.66
N PHE A 337 -22.02 -19.13 -11.81
CA PHE A 337 -22.43 -20.25 -12.63
C PHE A 337 -23.05 -19.75 -13.93
N CYS A 338 -22.58 -20.31 -15.03
CA CYS A 338 -22.87 -19.85 -16.38
C CYS A 338 -23.38 -20.98 -17.27
N GLN A 339 -24.15 -20.60 -18.28
CA GLN A 339 -24.54 -21.45 -19.40
C GLN A 339 -23.81 -21.03 -20.67
N LEU A 340 -23.50 -21.99 -21.53
CA LEU A 340 -22.96 -21.73 -22.86
C LEU A 340 -24.08 -21.25 -23.80
N ILE A 341 -23.89 -20.09 -24.40
CA ILE A 341 -24.79 -19.49 -25.40
C ILE A 341 -24.39 -19.95 -26.80
N SER A 342 -23.09 -19.96 -27.10
CA SER A 342 -22.54 -20.37 -28.39
C SER A 342 -21.17 -21.03 -28.21
N GLY A 343 -20.79 -21.89 -29.16
CA GLY A 343 -19.59 -22.73 -29.10
C GLY A 343 -19.90 -24.18 -28.74
N ASP A 344 -18.85 -24.96 -28.43
CA ASP A 344 -18.96 -26.38 -28.07
C ASP A 344 -18.28 -26.64 -26.72
N TYR A 345 -19.02 -27.28 -25.79
CA TYR A 345 -18.51 -27.68 -24.48
C TYR A 345 -17.21 -28.50 -24.59
N LYS A 346 -17.06 -29.33 -25.62
CA LYS A 346 -15.88 -30.19 -25.82
C LYS A 346 -14.60 -29.41 -26.13
N LYS A 347 -14.72 -28.16 -26.58
CA LYS A 347 -13.59 -27.28 -26.91
C LYS A 347 -13.16 -26.42 -25.72
N ILE A 348 -13.94 -26.40 -24.64
CA ILE A 348 -13.69 -25.55 -23.48
C ILE A 348 -12.86 -26.31 -22.46
N GLU A 349 -11.81 -25.68 -21.97
CA GLU A 349 -10.89 -26.26 -20.97
C GLU A 349 -10.96 -25.51 -19.63
N ILE A 350 -10.67 -26.21 -18.54
CA ILE A 350 -10.43 -25.57 -17.25
C ILE A 350 -9.20 -24.65 -17.38
N GLY A 351 -9.31 -23.43 -16.85
CA GLY A 351 -8.30 -22.40 -17.01
C GLY A 351 -8.47 -21.50 -18.24
N ALA A 352 -9.43 -21.82 -19.13
CA ALA A 352 -9.82 -20.93 -20.22
C ALA A 352 -10.18 -19.55 -19.68
N ARG A 353 -9.77 -18.53 -20.42
CA ARG A 353 -9.85 -17.12 -20.04
C ARG A 353 -11.13 -16.50 -20.57
N LEU A 354 -11.63 -15.53 -19.81
CA LEU A 354 -12.88 -14.83 -20.11
C LEU A 354 -12.59 -13.39 -20.51
N GLU A 355 -13.41 -12.87 -21.42
CA GLU A 355 -13.46 -11.44 -21.73
C GLU A 355 -14.92 -11.00 -21.81
N LEU A 356 -15.28 -9.90 -21.16
CA LEU A 356 -16.63 -9.35 -21.21
C LEU A 356 -16.96 -8.94 -22.66
N CYS A 357 -18.12 -9.36 -23.16
CA CYS A 357 -18.58 -8.98 -24.49
C CYS A 357 -18.85 -7.46 -24.54
N SER A 358 -18.33 -6.79 -25.56
CA SER A 358 -18.78 -5.45 -25.95
C SER A 358 -20.19 -5.54 -26.57
N GLU A 359 -20.98 -4.48 -26.42
CA GLU A 359 -22.39 -4.44 -26.90
C GLU A 359 -22.51 -4.55 -28.44
N ASP A 360 -21.41 -4.36 -29.19
CA ASP A 360 -21.41 -4.25 -30.66
C ASP A 360 -20.69 -5.39 -31.43
N GLU A 361 -20.21 -6.45 -30.77
CA GLU A 361 -19.54 -7.57 -31.48
C GLU A 361 -20.49 -8.76 -31.73
N GLU A 362 -20.71 -9.10 -33.00
CA GLU A 362 -21.24 -10.41 -33.38
C GLU A 362 -20.25 -11.53 -32.99
N PHE A 363 -20.77 -12.65 -32.50
CA PHE A 363 -19.95 -13.81 -32.17
C PHE A 363 -19.56 -14.54 -33.46
N ASN A 364 -18.31 -14.37 -33.91
CA ASN A 364 -17.69 -15.23 -34.91
C ASN A 364 -16.78 -16.26 -34.22
N ASP A 365 -17.05 -17.54 -34.41
CA ASP A 365 -16.21 -18.64 -33.93
C ASP A 365 -14.94 -18.71 -34.81
N THR A 366 -13.90 -18.01 -34.38
CA THR A 366 -12.62 -17.92 -35.09
C THR A 366 -11.98 -19.30 -35.29
N PHE A 367 -12.23 -20.25 -34.38
CA PHE A 367 -11.69 -21.59 -34.52
C PHE A 367 -12.37 -22.35 -35.66
N ASN A 368 -13.69 -22.25 -35.78
CA ASN A 368 -14.40 -22.87 -36.90
C ASN A 368 -14.04 -22.25 -38.24
N GLU A 369 -13.86 -20.93 -38.33
CA GLU A 369 -13.37 -20.25 -39.54
C GLU A 369 -12.00 -20.79 -39.99
N LEU A 370 -11.07 -20.99 -39.05
CA LEU A 370 -9.75 -21.54 -39.35
C LEU A 370 -9.76 -23.01 -39.79
N THR A 371 -10.83 -23.75 -39.50
CA THR A 371 -10.98 -25.18 -39.84
C THR A 371 -11.93 -25.43 -41.01
N GLN A 372 -12.56 -24.38 -41.58
CA GLN A 372 -13.52 -24.53 -42.69
C GLN A 372 -12.84 -24.67 -44.07
N ASP A 373 -11.50 -24.75 -44.12
CA ASP A 373 -10.70 -24.97 -45.34
C ASP A 373 -10.04 -26.37 -45.42
N GLU A 374 -10.65 -27.42 -44.85
CA GLU A 374 -10.26 -28.84 -45.09
C GLU A 374 -11.34 -29.65 -45.82
#